data_AF-A0A7S1RGR7-F1
#
_entry.id   AF-A0A7S1RGR7-F1
#
_cell.length_a   1.000
_cell.length_b   1.000
_cell.length_c   1.000
_cell.angle_alpha   90.00
_cell.angle_beta   90.00
_cell.angle_gamma   90.00
#
_symmetry.space_group_name_H-M   'P 1'
#
loop_
_entity.id
_entity.type
_entity.pdbx_description
1 polymer ?
#
loop_
_entity_poly.entity_id
_entity_poly.type
_entity_poly.pdbx_seq_one_letter_code
_entity_poly.pdbx_strand_id
1 'polypeptide(L)'
;KAGVDIYADAVINHIAGGSGTSVAGSPYGNRSTPIYAASDMHHAVGNASQNCGVTNYTDKWNVQSCDLVGLPDLCTDCDKVQRTIAAYIAHLASAGVAGFRVDAAKHMDSQELGRLLSHVDA
;
A
#
# COMPACT_ATOMS: atom_id res chain seq x y z
N LYS A 1 -0.15 -33.31 1.23
CA LYS A 1 -0.47 -31.98 1.81
C LYS A 1 -1.31 -32.18 3.07
N ALA A 2 -1.21 -31.29 4.07
CA ALA A 2 -1.90 -31.42 5.35
C ALA A 2 -3.35 -30.89 5.35
N GLY A 3 -3.82 -30.28 4.26
CA GLY A 3 -5.17 -29.68 4.20
C GLY A 3 -5.32 -28.40 5.02
N VAL A 4 -4.24 -27.61 5.13
CA VAL A 4 -4.20 -26.34 5.87
C VAL A 4 -4.00 -25.19 4.89
N ASP A 5 -4.90 -24.22 4.94
CA ASP A 5 -4.86 -23.01 4.10
C ASP A 5 -3.89 -21.96 4.65
N ILE A 6 -3.39 -21.12 3.74
CA ILE A 6 -2.48 -20.01 4.06
C ILE A 6 -3.17 -18.70 3.75
N TYR A 7 -3.22 -17.82 4.74
CA TYR A 7 -3.69 -16.44 4.59
C TYR A 7 -2.50 -15.51 4.76
N ALA A 8 -2.21 -14.70 3.74
CA ALA A 8 -1.08 -13.76 3.76
C ALA A 8 -1.50 -12.43 4.40
N ASP A 9 -0.59 -11.80 5.13
CA ASP A 9 -0.75 -10.43 5.59
C ASP A 9 -0.35 -9.47 4.45
N ALA A 10 -1.33 -8.76 3.89
CA ALA A 10 -1.15 -7.85 2.77
C ALA A 10 -0.95 -6.42 3.29
N VAL A 11 0.32 -6.00 3.36
CA VAL A 11 0.70 -4.62 3.69
C VAL A 11 0.69 -3.78 2.41
N ILE A 12 -0.47 -3.19 2.11
CA ILE A 12 -0.74 -2.50 0.83
C ILE A 12 -1.11 -1.02 0.98
N ASN A 13 -1.11 -0.50 2.21
CA ASN A 13 -1.38 0.91 2.50
C ASN A 13 -0.15 1.81 2.28
N HIS A 14 1.05 1.33 2.62
CA HIS A 14 2.24 2.18 2.73
C HIS A 14 3.51 1.42 2.32
N ILE A 15 4.60 2.17 2.12
CA ILE A 15 5.96 1.63 2.03
C ILE A 15 6.76 1.93 3.30
N ALA A 16 8.01 1.45 3.36
CA ALA A 16 8.89 1.72 4.49
C ALA A 16 9.19 3.23 4.63
N GLY A 17 9.13 3.74 5.86
CA GLY A 17 9.61 5.07 6.21
C GLY A 17 11.13 5.15 6.28
N GLY A 18 11.68 6.36 6.18
CA GLY A 18 13.13 6.60 6.23
C GLY A 18 13.86 6.16 4.94
N SER A 19 15.05 5.59 5.09
CA SER A 19 15.88 5.10 3.99
C SER A 19 16.75 3.92 4.42
N GLY A 20 17.06 3.01 3.50
CA GLY A 20 17.93 1.88 3.77
C GLY A 20 17.91 0.84 2.64
N THR A 21 18.22 -0.41 3.00
CA THR A 21 18.19 -1.56 2.10
C THR A 21 17.14 -2.55 2.60
N SER A 22 16.26 -3.01 1.71
CA SER A 22 15.21 -3.98 2.00
C SER A 22 15.79 -5.37 2.27
N VAL A 23 14.95 -6.29 2.78
CA VAL A 23 15.33 -7.70 3.01
C VAL A 23 15.79 -8.43 1.75
N ALA A 24 15.39 -7.94 0.56
CA ALA A 24 15.79 -8.47 -0.74
C ALA A 24 16.96 -7.68 -1.37
N GLY A 25 17.66 -6.84 -0.61
CA GLY A 25 18.83 -6.10 -1.09
C GLY A 25 18.53 -4.86 -1.93
N SER A 26 17.27 -4.45 -2.03
CA SER A 26 16.88 -3.27 -2.82
C SER A 26 16.93 -1.98 -1.99
N PRO A 27 17.45 -0.86 -2.53
CA PRO A 27 17.44 0.40 -1.81
C PRO A 27 16.01 0.96 -1.69
N TYR A 28 15.73 1.66 -0.60
CA TYR A 28 14.54 2.48 -0.44
C TYR A 28 14.91 3.79 0.27
N GLY A 29 14.12 4.84 0.04
CA GLY A 29 14.36 6.15 0.62
C GLY A 29 13.60 7.25 -0.10
N ASN A 30 13.49 8.44 0.50
CA ASN A 30 12.83 9.59 -0.11
C ASN A 30 11.42 9.28 -0.64
N ARG A 31 10.64 8.49 0.13
CA ARG A 31 9.30 8.02 -0.28
C ARG A 31 9.30 7.22 -1.59
N SER A 32 10.37 6.49 -1.87
CA SER A 32 10.53 5.71 -3.09
C SER A 32 11.18 4.35 -2.86
N THR A 33 10.88 3.43 -3.76
CA THR A 33 11.44 2.09 -3.90
C THR A 33 11.73 1.84 -5.38
N PRO A 34 12.31 0.69 -5.79
CA PRO A 34 12.49 0.41 -7.22
C PRO A 34 11.19 0.34 -8.03
N ILE A 35 10.04 0.13 -7.38
CA ILE A 35 8.73 -0.01 -8.05
C ILE A 35 7.83 1.23 -7.87
N TYR A 36 8.03 1.99 -6.80
CA TYR A 36 7.24 3.18 -6.48
C TYR A 36 8.12 4.44 -6.39
N ALA A 37 7.68 5.52 -7.01
CA ALA A 37 8.26 6.84 -6.85
C ALA A 37 7.49 7.65 -5.79
N ALA A 38 8.06 8.78 -5.37
CA ALA A 38 7.39 9.70 -4.45
C ALA A 38 6.03 10.22 -4.98
N SER A 39 5.87 10.30 -6.31
CA SER A 39 4.61 10.64 -6.97
C SER A 39 3.55 9.54 -6.92
N ASP A 40 3.93 8.31 -6.54
CA ASP A 40 2.99 7.20 -6.34
C ASP A 40 2.45 7.17 -4.90
N MET A 41 2.84 8.15 -4.07
CA MET A 41 2.36 8.33 -2.70
C MET A 41 1.30 9.44 -2.66
N HIS A 42 0.42 9.42 -1.67
CA HIS A 42 -0.26 10.65 -1.27
C HIS A 42 0.79 11.68 -0.85
N HIS A 43 0.60 12.93 -1.28
CA HIS A 43 1.58 13.98 -1.08
C HIS A 43 0.95 15.37 -1.07
N ALA A 44 1.67 16.32 -0.49
CA ALA A 44 1.27 17.72 -0.52
C ALA A 44 1.22 18.26 -1.95
N VAL A 45 0.31 19.19 -2.21
CA VAL A 45 0.19 19.85 -3.51
C VAL A 45 1.52 20.53 -3.86
N GLY A 46 2.08 20.17 -5.02
CA GLY A 46 3.35 20.72 -5.50
C GLY A 46 4.61 20.16 -4.82
N ASN A 47 4.50 19.17 -3.92
CA ASN A 47 5.66 18.56 -3.27
C ASN A 47 5.45 17.05 -3.03
N ALA A 48 5.92 16.23 -3.98
CA ALA A 48 5.85 14.77 -3.88
C ALA A 48 6.69 14.18 -2.74
N SER A 49 7.69 14.92 -2.25
CA SER A 49 8.62 14.44 -1.21
C SER A 49 8.07 14.57 0.20
N GLN A 50 6.85 15.08 0.39
CA GLN A 50 6.25 15.29 1.69
C GLN A 50 4.74 15.06 1.68
N ASN A 51 4.20 14.61 2.80
CA ASN A 51 2.76 14.54 3.04
C ASN A 51 2.41 15.03 4.46
N CYS A 52 1.12 15.17 4.75
CA CYS A 52 0.62 15.28 6.11
C CYS A 52 0.83 13.97 6.90
N GLY A 53 0.76 14.04 8.23
CA GLY A 53 0.70 12.86 9.10
C GLY A 53 -0.70 12.63 9.66
N VAL A 54 -1.02 11.38 9.99
CA VAL A 54 -2.26 11.04 10.71
C VAL A 54 -2.20 11.64 12.11
N THR A 55 -3.06 12.62 12.37
CA THR A 55 -3.12 13.37 13.64
C THR A 55 -4.55 13.55 14.16
N ASN A 56 -5.56 13.33 13.32
CA ASN A 56 -6.95 13.48 13.67
C ASN A 56 -7.78 12.27 13.20
N TYR A 57 -8.02 11.31 14.12
CA TYR A 57 -8.80 10.10 13.84
C TYR A 57 -10.30 10.34 13.64
N THR A 58 -10.80 11.57 13.83
CA THR A 58 -12.20 11.92 13.51
C THR A 58 -12.35 12.50 12.09
N ASP A 59 -11.25 12.79 11.40
CA ASP A 59 -11.25 13.25 10.02
C ASP A 59 -10.89 12.08 9.09
N LYS A 60 -11.87 11.64 8.29
CA LYS A 60 -11.71 10.52 7.37
C LYS A 60 -10.56 10.75 6.39
N TRP A 61 -10.43 11.95 5.83
CA TRP A 61 -9.38 12.26 4.86
C TRP A 61 -8.00 12.22 5.51
N ASN A 62 -7.87 12.80 6.72
CA ASN A 62 -6.61 12.71 7.46
C ASN A 62 -6.22 11.27 7.80
N VAL A 63 -7.18 10.40 8.11
CA VAL A 63 -6.92 8.98 8.40
C VAL A 63 -6.49 8.20 7.16
N GLN A 64 -7.01 8.56 5.98
CA GLN A 64 -6.93 7.75 4.76
C GLN A 64 -5.99 8.27 3.68
N SER A 65 -5.39 9.45 3.86
CA SER A 65 -4.51 10.06 2.85
C SER A 65 -3.26 10.71 3.44
N CYS A 66 -3.03 10.59 4.75
CA CYS A 66 -1.84 11.09 5.43
C CYS A 66 -0.96 9.94 5.91
N ASP A 67 0.35 10.20 6.07
CA ASP A 67 1.32 9.19 6.48
C ASP A 67 1.03 8.68 7.90
N LEU A 68 0.77 7.38 8.02
CA LEU A 68 0.59 6.71 9.30
C LEU A 68 1.96 6.54 9.97
N VAL A 69 2.18 7.24 11.09
CA VAL A 69 3.43 7.21 11.88
C VAL A 69 4.71 7.41 11.05
N GLY A 70 4.62 8.21 9.98
CA GLY A 70 5.76 8.53 9.10
C GLY A 70 6.04 7.48 8.01
N LEU A 71 5.13 6.52 7.80
CA LEU A 71 5.17 5.59 6.68
C LEU A 71 4.59 6.27 5.44
N PRO A 72 5.33 6.36 4.31
CA PRO A 72 4.82 6.98 3.09
C PRO A 72 3.58 6.23 2.58
N ASP A 73 2.46 6.96 2.55
CA ASP A 73 1.15 6.44 2.23
C ASP A 73 0.96 6.33 0.70
N LEU A 74 0.61 5.13 0.21
CA LEU A 74 0.44 4.89 -1.23
C LEU A 74 -0.81 5.62 -1.74
N CYS A 75 -0.73 6.21 -2.93
CA CYS A 75 -1.89 6.78 -3.59
C CYS A 75 -2.81 5.64 -4.08
N THR A 76 -3.69 5.14 -3.22
CA THR A 76 -4.55 3.99 -3.54
C THR A 76 -5.60 4.28 -4.60
N ASP A 77 -5.83 5.54 -4.96
CA ASP A 77 -6.62 5.94 -6.14
C ASP A 77 -5.79 6.04 -7.44
N CYS A 78 -4.46 5.97 -7.37
CA CYS A 78 -3.62 6.07 -8.57
C CYS A 78 -3.62 4.75 -9.37
N ASP A 79 -3.84 4.82 -10.68
CA ASP A 79 -3.96 3.63 -11.56
C ASP A 79 -2.72 2.72 -11.49
N LYS A 80 -1.50 3.30 -11.54
CA LYS A 80 -0.25 2.54 -11.39
C LYS A 80 -0.19 1.78 -10.06
N VAL A 81 -0.57 2.42 -8.96
CA VAL A 81 -0.55 1.81 -7.62
C VAL A 81 -1.55 0.67 -7.55
N GLN A 82 -2.79 0.89 -8.00
CA GLN A 82 -3.81 -0.16 -8.02
C GLN A 82 -3.38 -1.37 -8.83
N ARG A 83 -2.87 -1.18 -10.05
CA ARG A 83 -2.41 -2.29 -10.90
C ARG A 83 -1.24 -3.04 -10.28
N THR A 84 -0.31 -2.32 -9.66
CA THR A 84 0.87 -2.93 -9.02
C THR A 84 0.45 -3.81 -7.83
N ILE A 85 -0.45 -3.31 -6.98
CA ILE A 85 -0.95 -4.09 -5.84
C ILE A 85 -1.82 -5.26 -6.32
N ALA A 86 -2.70 -5.05 -7.30
CA ALA A 86 -3.53 -6.12 -7.83
C ALA A 86 -2.69 -7.26 -8.44
N ALA A 87 -1.64 -6.92 -9.19
CA ALA A 87 -0.70 -7.91 -9.72
C ALA A 87 0.04 -8.67 -8.61
N TYR A 88 0.41 -8.01 -7.52
CA TYR A 88 1.00 -8.66 -6.34
C TYR A 88 0.05 -9.64 -5.67
N ILE A 89 -1.21 -9.24 -5.44
CA ILE A 89 -2.24 -10.10 -4.83
C ILE A 89 -2.54 -11.30 -5.75
N ALA A 90 -2.74 -11.07 -7.05
CA ALA A 90 -2.97 -12.11 -8.04
C ALA A 90 -1.80 -13.10 -8.12
N HIS A 91 -0.56 -12.60 -8.02
CA HIS A 91 0.63 -13.45 -7.97
C HIS A 91 0.62 -14.37 -6.74
N LEU A 92 0.33 -13.85 -5.56
CA LEU A 92 0.25 -14.65 -4.33
C LEU A 92 -0.90 -15.68 -4.38
N ALA A 93 -2.06 -15.30 -4.92
CA ALA A 93 -3.15 -16.23 -5.16
C ALA A 93 -2.72 -17.36 -6.11
N SER A 94 -2.03 -17.05 -7.21
CA SER A 94 -1.49 -18.04 -8.15
C SER A 94 -0.45 -18.98 -7.51
N ALA A 95 0.26 -18.51 -6.49
CA ALA A 95 1.21 -19.30 -5.71
C ALA A 95 0.54 -20.22 -4.67
N GLY A 96 -0.79 -20.13 -4.51
CA GLY A 96 -1.59 -20.99 -3.63
C GLY A 96 -1.94 -20.37 -2.27
N VAL A 97 -1.80 -19.06 -2.10
CA VAL A 97 -2.40 -18.35 -0.95
C VAL A 97 -3.92 -18.41 -1.09
N ALA A 98 -4.61 -18.80 -0.02
CA ALA A 98 -6.06 -18.99 0.00
C ALA A 98 -6.83 -17.69 0.29
N GLY A 99 -6.17 -16.69 0.87
CA GLY A 99 -6.79 -15.40 1.15
C GLY A 99 -5.81 -14.41 1.79
N PHE A 100 -6.32 -13.24 2.12
CA PHE A 100 -5.50 -12.13 2.62
C PHE A 100 -6.14 -11.49 3.85
N ARG A 101 -5.31 -11.20 4.86
CA ARG A 101 -5.61 -10.20 5.89
C ARG A 101 -5.03 -8.88 5.40
N VAL A 102 -5.89 -7.88 5.18
CA VAL A 102 -5.44 -6.56 4.70
C VAL A 102 -4.99 -5.72 5.89
N ASP A 103 -3.70 -5.40 5.95
CA ASP A 103 -3.15 -4.52 6.97
C ASP A 103 -3.68 -3.09 6.81
N ALA A 104 -3.82 -2.40 7.94
CA ALA A 104 -4.18 -0.98 7.98
C ALA A 104 -5.41 -0.60 7.14
N ALA A 105 -6.38 -1.50 6.93
CA ALA A 105 -7.52 -1.27 6.04
C ALA A 105 -8.34 0.01 6.36
N LYS A 106 -8.35 0.48 7.62
CA LYS A 106 -8.96 1.76 8.01
C LYS A 106 -8.32 2.98 7.32
N HIS A 107 -7.04 2.89 6.99
CA HIS A 107 -6.21 3.94 6.41
C HIS A 107 -6.24 3.96 4.87
N MET A 108 -7.06 3.11 4.25
CA MET A 108 -7.37 3.18 2.82
C MET A 108 -8.84 3.55 2.65
N ASP A 109 -9.19 4.33 1.64
CA ASP A 109 -10.61 4.54 1.31
C ASP A 109 -11.23 3.21 0.84
N SER A 110 -12.43 2.90 1.35
CA SER A 110 -13.10 1.64 1.06
C SER A 110 -13.48 1.47 -0.41
N GLN A 111 -13.76 2.55 -1.14
CA GLN A 111 -14.08 2.52 -2.56
C GLN A 111 -12.81 2.26 -3.38
N GLU A 112 -11.70 2.89 -3.00
CA GLU A 112 -10.39 2.66 -3.64
C GLU A 112 -9.92 1.23 -3.42
N LEU A 113 -10.04 0.71 -2.19
CA LEU A 113 -9.73 -0.68 -1.88
C LEU A 113 -10.63 -1.64 -2.66
N GLY A 114 -11.94 -1.35 -2.76
CA GLY A 114 -12.87 -2.13 -3.59
C GLY A 114 -12.47 -2.13 -5.06
N ARG A 115 -12.09 -0.97 -5.62
CA ARG A 115 -11.63 -0.84 -7.00
C ARG A 115 -10.33 -1.60 -7.23
N LEU A 116 -9.37 -1.51 -6.31
CA LEU A 116 -8.14 -2.27 -6.33
C LEU A 116 -8.40 -3.77 -6.39
N LEU A 117 -9.26 -4.29 -5.50
CA LEU A 117 -9.59 -5.71 -5.45
C LEU A 117 -10.32 -6.18 -6.72
N SER A 118 -11.10 -5.33 -7.36
CA SER A 118 -11.76 -5.69 -8.63
C SER A 118 -10.80 -5.97 -9.78
N HIS A 119 -9.54 -5.48 -9.73
CA HIS A 119 -8.51 -5.82 -10.72
C HIS A 119 -7.87 -7.20 -10.48
N VAL A 120 -8.04 -7.79 -9.29
CA VAL A 120 -7.47 -9.11 -8.95
C VAL A 120 -8.29 -10.24 -9.58
N ASP A 121 -9.61 -10.06 -9.66
CA ASP A 121 -10.55 -11.02 -10.21
C ASP A 121 -10.71 -10.93 -11.76
N ALA A 122 -9.95 -10.04 -12.41
CA ALA A 122 -10.05 -9.71 -13.83
C ALA A 122 -9.19 -10.61 -14.74
#